data_AF-X1SJ93-F1
#
_entry.id   AF-X1SJ93-F1
#
_cell.length_a   1.000
_cell.length_b   1.000
_cell.length_c   1.000
_cell.angle_alpha   90.00
_cell.angle_beta   90.00
_cell.angle_gamma   90.00
#
_symmetry.space_group_name_H-M   'P 1'
#
loop_
_entity.id
_entity.type
_entity.pdbx_description
1 polymer ?
#
loop_
_entity_poly.entity_id
_entity_poly.type
_entity_poly.pdbx_seq_one_letter_code
_entity_poly.pdbx_strand_id
1 'polypeptide(L)'
;MSPLLDYTTKIPVSRTIAEIQAKLVEHGARAVMMEYAKTGGRIQALAFEIEMPNGRLPIRLPIDTSATLKVLQRQAQNGEIPPKYAKEDHAYRVAWRIIKDWVEAQMSLLETEMVRMEEIFLPYAITQSGQTFYQVIAGKGFLLGPGGKEK
;
A
#
# COMPACT_ATOMS: atom_id res chain seq x y z
N MET A 1 -22.04 11.64 -1.79
CA MET A 1 -21.00 10.64 -1.47
C MET A 1 -20.22 11.15 -0.28
N SER A 2 -19.78 10.31 0.66
CA SER A 2 -18.98 10.79 1.80
C SER A 2 -17.57 11.18 1.34
N PRO A 3 -16.93 12.18 1.98
CA PRO A 3 -15.55 12.55 1.70
C PRO A 3 -14.59 11.36 1.83
N LEU A 4 -13.48 11.40 1.07
CA LEU A 4 -12.43 10.38 1.15
C LEU A 4 -11.91 10.26 2.59
N LEU A 5 -11.58 9.03 3.02
CA LEU A 5 -10.96 8.80 4.33
C LEU A 5 -9.71 9.70 4.49
N ASP A 6 -9.49 10.21 5.70
CA ASP A 6 -8.35 11.06 6.06
C ASP A 6 -8.20 12.37 5.28
N TYR A 7 -9.18 12.82 4.50
CA TYR A 7 -9.03 14.03 3.67
C TYR A 7 -8.73 15.31 4.46
N THR A 8 -8.90 15.33 5.79
CA THR A 8 -8.57 16.46 6.66
C THR A 8 -7.26 16.28 7.44
N THR A 9 -6.52 15.20 7.19
CA THR A 9 -5.31 14.87 7.94
C THR A 9 -4.29 16.00 7.89
N LYS A 10 -3.67 16.26 9.05
CA LYS A 10 -2.56 17.20 9.20
C LYS A 10 -1.26 16.48 9.55
N ILE A 11 -1.28 15.15 9.62
CA ILE A 11 -0.16 14.34 10.04
C ILE A 11 0.93 14.39 8.95
N PRO A 12 2.18 14.72 9.29
CA PRO A 12 3.29 14.68 8.34
C PRO A 12 3.54 13.25 7.85
N VAL A 13 3.89 13.10 6.57
CA VAL A 13 4.15 11.78 5.96
C VAL A 13 5.25 11.00 6.69
N SER A 14 6.31 11.67 7.16
CA SER A 14 7.38 11.01 7.92
C SER A 14 6.86 10.30 9.19
N ARG A 15 5.90 10.91 9.90
CA ARG A 15 5.27 10.28 11.07
C ARG A 15 4.43 9.09 10.65
N THR A 16 3.59 9.25 9.62
CA THR A 16 2.75 8.16 9.10
C THR A 16 3.60 6.96 8.64
N ILE A 17 4.72 7.21 7.97
CA ILE A 17 5.64 6.16 7.52
C ILE A 17 6.28 5.45 8.73
N ALA A 18 6.72 6.20 9.75
CA ALA A 18 7.24 5.58 10.97
C ALA A 18 6.20 4.70 11.67
N GLU A 19 4.93 5.13 11.71
CA GLU A 19 3.82 4.32 12.24
C GLU A 19 3.60 3.04 11.44
N ILE A 20 3.62 3.12 10.10
CA ILE A 20 3.54 1.93 9.22
C ILE A 20 4.70 0.97 9.51
N GLN A 21 5.92 1.49 9.59
CA GLN A 21 7.11 0.67 9.86
C GLN A 21 7.02 -0.04 11.21
N ALA A 22 6.60 0.68 12.26
CA ALA A 22 6.43 0.11 13.58
C ALA A 22 5.43 -1.05 13.54
N LYS A 23 4.28 -0.86 12.87
CA LYS A 23 3.25 -1.91 12.73
C LYS A 23 3.74 -3.13 11.96
N LEU A 24 4.47 -2.92 10.86
CA LEU A 24 5.04 -4.03 10.09
C LEU A 24 6.08 -4.82 10.90
N VAL A 25 6.97 -4.14 11.62
CA VAL A 25 8.01 -4.79 12.45
C VAL A 25 7.40 -5.54 13.63
N GLU A 26 6.38 -4.98 14.28
CA GLU A 26 5.62 -5.64 15.35
C GLU A 26 5.04 -7.00 14.91
N HIS A 27 4.70 -7.12 13.62
CA HIS A 27 4.11 -8.31 13.02
C HIS A 27 5.10 -9.16 12.19
N GLY A 28 6.40 -9.01 12.45
CA GLY A 28 7.42 -9.93 11.93
C GLY A 28 8.06 -9.53 10.60
N ALA A 29 7.83 -8.31 10.09
CA ALA A 29 8.62 -7.80 8.97
C ALA A 29 10.11 -7.72 9.36
N ARG A 30 10.97 -8.36 8.57
CA ARG A 30 12.43 -8.44 8.86
C ARG A 30 13.24 -7.32 8.22
N ALA A 31 12.73 -6.77 7.13
CA ALA A 31 13.35 -5.67 6.40
C ALA A 31 12.27 -4.75 5.87
N VAL A 32 12.52 -3.43 5.88
CA VAL A 32 11.67 -2.42 5.25
C VAL A 32 12.53 -1.55 4.36
N MET A 33 12.15 -1.47 3.08
CA MET A 33 12.80 -0.67 2.06
C MET A 33 11.91 0.51 1.66
N MET A 34 12.51 1.70 1.58
CA MET A 34 11.87 2.91 1.06
C MET A 34 12.40 3.22 -0.33
N GLU A 35 11.50 3.44 -1.27
CA GLU A 35 11.85 3.94 -2.59
C GLU A 35 11.55 5.43 -2.66
N TYR A 36 12.58 6.21 -2.97
CA TYR A 36 12.44 7.64 -3.18
C TYR A 36 12.16 7.93 -4.65
N ALA A 37 11.29 8.91 -4.91
CA ALA A 37 11.08 9.45 -6.23
C ALA A 37 12.41 10.01 -6.77
N LYS A 38 12.60 9.90 -8.09
CA LYS A 38 13.82 10.37 -8.78
C LYS A 38 14.13 11.85 -8.53
N THR A 39 13.12 12.65 -8.20
CA THR A 39 13.23 14.07 -7.89
C THR A 39 12.38 14.42 -6.67
N GLY A 40 12.80 15.43 -5.90
CA GLY A 40 12.02 16.00 -4.80
C GLY A 40 12.04 15.23 -3.48
N GLY A 41 12.78 14.13 -3.37
CA GLY A 41 13.03 13.43 -2.09
C GLY A 41 11.79 12.81 -1.43
N ARG A 42 10.67 12.70 -2.15
CA ARG A 42 9.45 12.05 -1.64
C ARG A 42 9.60 10.54 -1.67
N ILE A 43 9.11 9.87 -0.64
CA ILE A 43 8.98 8.41 -0.63
C ILE A 43 7.79 8.04 -1.52
N GLN A 44 8.06 7.28 -2.57
CA GLN A 44 7.08 6.82 -3.56
C GLN A 44 6.55 5.43 -3.24
N ALA A 45 7.31 4.58 -2.56
CA ALA A 45 6.86 3.28 -2.11
C ALA A 45 7.56 2.81 -0.84
N LEU A 46 6.86 1.91 -0.14
CA LEU A 46 7.40 1.10 0.93
C LEU A 46 7.27 -0.36 0.53
N ALA A 47 8.34 -1.10 0.69
CA ALA A 47 8.36 -2.54 0.53
C ALA A 47 8.91 -3.19 1.81
N PHE A 48 8.48 -4.41 2.12
CA PHE A 48 8.97 -5.15 3.27
C PHE A 48 9.08 -6.63 2.97
N GLU A 49 9.93 -7.34 3.70
CA GLU A 49 10.10 -8.79 3.56
C GLU A 49 9.41 -9.52 4.71
N ILE A 50 8.64 -10.56 4.35
CA ILE A 50 8.13 -11.55 5.30
C ILE A 50 8.90 -12.87 5.14
N GLU A 51 9.09 -13.55 6.26
CA GLU A 51 9.75 -14.86 6.32
C GLU A 51 8.69 -15.96 6.15
N MET A 52 8.89 -16.83 5.16
CA MET A 52 8.03 -17.98 4.87
C MET A 52 8.83 -19.27 5.07
N PRO A 53 8.18 -20.42 5.33
CA PRO A 53 8.87 -21.71 5.46
C PRO A 53 9.76 -22.07 4.24
N ASN A 54 9.40 -21.58 3.06
CA ASN A 54 10.06 -21.85 1.79
C ASN A 54 10.90 -20.68 1.24
N GLY A 55 11.12 -19.62 2.03
CA GLY A 55 11.97 -18.49 1.62
C GLY A 55 11.45 -17.14 2.09
N ARG A 56 11.93 -16.07 1.46
CA ARG A 56 11.47 -14.71 1.74
C ARG A 56 10.50 -14.26 0.68
N LEU A 57 9.45 -13.57 1.09
CA LEU A 57 8.48 -12.97 0.18
C LEU A 57 8.55 -11.45 0.29
N PRO A 58 9.13 -10.75 -0.70
CA PRO A 58 9.12 -9.29 -0.74
C PRO A 58 7.72 -8.79 -1.11
N ILE A 59 7.19 -7.84 -0.34
CA ILE A 59 5.86 -7.22 -0.51
C ILE A 59 6.02 -5.73 -0.79
N ARG A 60 5.29 -5.17 -1.76
CA ARG A 60 5.22 -3.72 -2.02
C ARG A 60 3.86 -3.15 -1.65
N LEU A 61 3.79 -2.19 -0.73
CA LEU A 61 2.51 -1.55 -0.36
C LEU A 61 1.85 -0.85 -1.56
N PRO A 62 0.51 -0.92 -1.70
CA PRO A 62 -0.22 -0.39 -2.86
C PRO A 62 -0.49 1.12 -2.77
N ILE A 63 0.56 1.91 -2.63
CA ILE A 63 0.45 3.37 -2.59
C ILE A 63 0.30 3.97 -4.00
N ASP A 64 -0.74 4.78 -4.22
CA ASP A 64 -0.92 5.58 -5.44
C ASP A 64 -1.42 6.99 -5.12
N THR A 65 -0.47 7.91 -4.96
CA THR A 65 -0.74 9.32 -4.63
C THR A 65 -1.43 10.07 -5.77
N SER A 66 -1.21 9.65 -7.02
CA SER A 66 -1.80 10.26 -8.20
C SER A 66 -3.28 9.92 -8.32
N ALA A 67 -3.64 8.66 -8.05
CA ALA A 67 -5.03 8.25 -7.94
C ALA A 67 -5.74 8.98 -6.81
N THR A 68 -5.11 9.11 -5.63
CA THR A 68 -5.66 9.88 -4.50
C THR A 68 -5.91 11.34 -4.88
N LEU A 69 -4.98 12.01 -5.56
CA LEU A 69 -5.15 13.39 -6.01
C LEU A 69 -6.36 13.54 -6.95
N LYS A 70 -6.50 12.65 -7.94
CA LYS A 70 -7.62 12.66 -8.89
C LYS A 70 -8.96 12.57 -8.16
N VAL A 71 -9.06 11.70 -7.15
CA VAL A 71 -10.29 11.56 -6.34
C VAL A 71 -10.57 12.84 -5.56
N LEU A 72 -9.58 13.40 -4.86
CA LEU A 72 -9.74 14.64 -4.09
C LEU A 72 -10.14 15.83 -4.98
N GLN A 73 -9.55 15.94 -6.16
CA GLN A 73 -9.92 16.98 -7.14
C GLN A 73 -11.37 16.83 -7.60
N ARG A 74 -11.82 15.61 -7.91
CA ARG A 74 -13.22 15.35 -8.26
C ARG A 74 -14.18 15.70 -7.12
N GLN A 75 -13.85 15.34 -5.88
CA GLN A 75 -14.67 15.68 -4.71
C GLN A 75 -14.73 17.20 -4.48
N ALA A 76 -13.63 17.92 -4.70
CA ALA A 76 -13.61 19.38 -4.61
C ALA A 76 -14.46 20.03 -5.72
N GLN A 77 -14.40 19.52 -6.94
CA GLN A 77 -15.24 19.99 -8.06
C GLN A 77 -16.72 19.79 -7.80
N ASN A 78 -17.08 18.69 -7.13
CA ASN A 78 -18.46 18.39 -6.74
C ASN A 78 -18.94 19.18 -5.49
N GLY A 79 -18.09 19.99 -4.86
CA GLY A 79 -18.42 20.69 -3.63
C GLY A 79 -18.48 19.81 -2.37
N GLU A 80 -17.99 18.56 -2.44
CA GLU A 80 -17.99 17.61 -1.32
C GLU A 80 -16.90 17.95 -0.29
N ILE A 81 -15.78 18.52 -0.75
CA ILE A 81 -14.68 18.97 0.11
C ILE A 81 -14.17 20.35 -0.30
N PRO A 82 -13.59 21.14 0.62
CA PRO A 82 -12.93 22.39 0.27
C PRO A 82 -11.76 22.21 -0.72
N PRO A 83 -11.61 23.06 -1.76
CA PRO A 83 -10.53 22.96 -2.75
C PRO A 83 -9.10 22.95 -2.19
N LYS A 84 -8.90 23.50 -0.99
CA LYS A 84 -7.60 23.46 -0.30
C LYS A 84 -7.09 22.04 -0.03
N TYR A 85 -7.98 21.04 0.04
CA TYR A 85 -7.63 19.63 0.24
C TYR A 85 -7.35 18.88 -1.07
N ALA A 86 -7.54 19.51 -2.23
CA ALA A 86 -7.31 18.90 -3.54
C ALA A 86 -5.94 19.27 -4.16
N LYS A 87 -4.92 19.42 -3.32
CA LYS A 87 -3.54 19.76 -3.71
C LYS A 87 -2.63 18.54 -3.66
N GLU A 88 -1.60 18.50 -4.48
CA GLU A 88 -0.67 17.37 -4.59
C GLU A 88 -0.02 17.00 -3.25
N ASP A 89 0.53 17.98 -2.51
CA ASP A 89 1.13 17.78 -1.19
C ASP A 89 0.15 17.23 -0.15
N HIS A 90 -1.13 17.58 -0.29
CA HIS A 90 -2.17 17.10 0.61
C HIS A 90 -2.58 15.68 0.23
N ALA A 91 -2.78 15.41 -1.06
CA ALA A 91 -3.02 14.06 -1.57
C ALA A 91 -1.91 13.09 -1.17
N TYR A 92 -0.65 13.54 -1.18
CA TYR A 92 0.50 12.78 -0.69
C TYR A 92 0.32 12.35 0.79
N ARG A 93 -0.10 13.27 1.67
CA ARG A 93 -0.37 12.96 3.09
C ARG A 93 -1.55 12.02 3.27
N VAL A 94 -2.64 12.29 2.55
CA VAL A 94 -3.88 11.50 2.61
C VAL A 94 -3.60 10.07 2.16
N ALA A 95 -2.90 9.87 1.04
CA ALA A 95 -2.59 8.55 0.51
C ALA A 95 -1.80 7.71 1.52
N TRP A 96 -0.76 8.27 2.14
CA TRP A 96 -0.01 7.57 3.18
C TRP A 96 -0.85 7.26 4.41
N ARG A 97 -1.77 8.15 4.80
CA ARG A 97 -2.63 7.91 5.95
C ARG A 97 -3.62 6.78 5.71
N ILE A 98 -4.21 6.73 4.52
CA ILE A 98 -5.06 5.61 4.09
C ILE A 98 -4.26 4.30 4.11
N ILE A 99 -3.01 4.30 3.62
CA ILE A 99 -2.16 3.09 3.66
C ILE A 99 -1.88 2.66 5.10
N LYS A 100 -1.63 3.60 6.01
CA LYS A 100 -1.45 3.30 7.43
C LYS A 100 -2.69 2.63 8.02
N ASP A 101 -3.86 3.22 7.82
CA ASP A 101 -5.11 2.69 8.36
C ASP A 101 -5.46 1.33 7.74
N TRP A 102 -5.15 1.14 6.44
CA TRP A 102 -5.27 -0.15 5.78
C TRP A 102 -4.32 -1.20 6.39
N VAL A 103 -3.04 -0.88 6.57
CA VAL A 103 -2.05 -1.79 7.18
C VAL A 103 -2.47 -2.18 8.60
N GLU A 104 -2.90 -1.22 9.42
CA GLU A 104 -3.40 -1.52 10.76
C GLU A 104 -4.61 -2.45 10.74
N ALA A 105 -5.57 -2.22 9.86
CA ALA A 105 -6.72 -3.11 9.73
C ALA A 105 -6.29 -4.54 9.33
N GLN A 106 -5.30 -4.67 8.44
CA GLN A 106 -4.77 -5.99 8.08
C GLN A 106 -4.04 -6.67 9.25
N MET A 107 -3.25 -5.90 10.03
CA MET A 107 -2.57 -6.44 11.21
C MET A 107 -3.59 -6.90 12.27
N SER A 108 -4.67 -6.14 12.47
CA SER A 108 -5.73 -6.55 13.40
C SER A 108 -6.42 -7.85 12.98
N LEU A 109 -6.61 -8.10 11.68
CA LEU A 109 -7.12 -9.39 11.20
C LEU A 109 -6.13 -10.55 11.41
N LEU A 110 -4.82 -10.25 11.34
CA LEU A 110 -3.77 -11.21 11.65
C LEU A 110 -3.73 -11.54 13.15
N GLU A 111 -3.84 -10.53 14.02
CA GLU A 111 -3.91 -10.67 15.48
C GLU A 111 -5.12 -11.49 15.94
N THR A 112 -6.25 -11.39 15.23
CA THR A 112 -7.46 -12.19 15.51
C THR A 112 -7.45 -13.56 14.84
N GLU A 113 -6.34 -13.97 14.23
CA GLU A 113 -6.17 -15.25 13.51
C GLU A 113 -7.21 -15.47 12.39
N MET A 114 -7.83 -14.40 11.88
CA MET A 114 -8.85 -14.47 10.82
C MET A 114 -8.23 -14.71 9.43
N VAL A 115 -6.97 -14.33 9.27
CA VAL A 115 -6.20 -14.41 8.03
C VAL A 115 -4.73 -14.65 8.34
N ARG A 116 -3.98 -15.20 7.39
CA ARG A 116 -2.52 -15.28 7.44
C ARG A 116 -1.88 -14.11 6.68
N MET A 117 -0.61 -13.86 6.98
CA MET A 117 0.19 -12.80 6.36
C MET A 117 0.19 -12.90 4.83
N GLU A 118 0.40 -14.10 4.30
CA GLU A 118 0.39 -14.36 2.87
C GLU A 118 -0.98 -14.11 2.22
N GLU A 119 -2.09 -14.37 2.93
CA GLU A 119 -3.45 -14.19 2.38
C GLU A 119 -3.76 -12.70 2.17
N ILE A 120 -3.24 -11.84 3.05
CA ILE A 120 -3.35 -10.39 2.94
C ILE A 120 -2.47 -9.86 1.80
N PHE A 121 -1.20 -10.26 1.78
CA PHE A 121 -0.17 -9.57 1.01
C PHE A 121 0.19 -10.23 -0.32
N LEU A 122 -0.28 -11.45 -0.61
CA LEU A 122 0.02 -12.15 -1.87
C LEU A 122 -0.22 -11.30 -3.13
N PRO A 123 -1.31 -10.53 -3.28
CA PRO A 123 -1.50 -9.67 -4.47
C PRO A 123 -0.38 -8.65 -4.69
N TYR A 124 0.29 -8.27 -3.60
CA TYR A 124 1.33 -7.26 -3.53
C TYR A 124 2.74 -7.86 -3.46
N ALA A 125 2.86 -9.19 -3.50
CA ALA A 125 4.13 -9.88 -3.54
C ALA A 125 4.88 -9.58 -4.84
N ILE A 126 6.14 -9.18 -4.72
CA ILE A 126 7.00 -8.83 -5.84
C ILE A 126 7.56 -10.12 -6.45
N THR A 127 7.30 -10.32 -7.73
CA THR A 127 7.83 -11.45 -8.50
C THR A 127 9.25 -11.17 -9.00
N GLN A 128 9.92 -12.17 -9.57
CA GLN A 128 11.25 -11.99 -10.18
C GLN A 128 11.29 -10.95 -11.31
N SER A 129 10.15 -10.62 -11.93
CA SER A 129 10.07 -9.56 -12.94
C SER A 129 10.01 -8.14 -12.33
N GLY A 130 9.95 -8.01 -11.00
CA GLY A 130 9.74 -6.74 -10.31
C GLY A 130 8.28 -6.27 -10.28
N GLN A 131 7.37 -6.99 -10.95
CA GLN A 131 5.93 -6.72 -10.89
C GLN A 131 5.29 -7.42 -9.69
N THR A 132 4.21 -6.85 -9.17
CA THR A 132 3.41 -7.54 -8.14
C THR A 132 2.67 -8.73 -8.75
N PHE A 133 2.35 -9.73 -7.93
CA PHE A 133 1.59 -10.90 -8.36
C PHE A 133 0.25 -10.51 -9.00
N TYR A 134 -0.44 -9.52 -8.44
CA TYR A 134 -1.65 -8.94 -9.01
C TYR A 134 -1.41 -8.41 -10.44
N GLN A 135 -0.34 -7.65 -10.67
CA GLN A 135 -0.03 -7.09 -11.99
C GLN A 135 0.22 -8.20 -13.03
N VAL A 136 0.92 -9.26 -12.63
CA VAL A 136 1.19 -10.42 -13.50
C VAL A 136 -0.11 -11.12 -13.91
N ILE A 137 -0.98 -11.39 -12.94
CA ILE A 137 -2.25 -12.08 -13.19
C ILE A 137 -3.23 -11.20 -13.96
N ALA A 138 -3.33 -9.91 -13.63
CA ALA A 138 -4.15 -8.95 -14.35
C ALA A 138 -3.73 -8.84 -15.83
N GLY A 139 -2.42 -8.83 -16.10
CA GLY A 139 -1.88 -8.85 -17.47
C GLY A 139 -2.23 -10.12 -18.27
N LYS A 140 -2.62 -11.21 -17.59
CA LYS A 140 -3.08 -12.47 -18.19
C LYS A 140 -4.60 -12.62 -18.18
N GLY A 141 -5.37 -11.57 -17.85
CA GLY A 141 -6.83 -11.64 -17.77
C GLY A 141 -7.32 -12.53 -16.62
N PHE A 142 -6.58 -12.58 -15.50
CA PHE A 142 -6.86 -13.43 -14.35
C PHE A 142 -6.74 -14.94 -14.57
N LEU A 143 -6.08 -15.35 -15.65
CA LEU A 143 -5.77 -16.75 -15.92
C LEU A 143 -4.47 -17.18 -15.22
N LEU A 144 -4.54 -18.29 -14.47
CA LEU A 144 -3.39 -18.87 -13.76
C LEU A 144 -2.37 -19.55 -14.70
N GLY A 145 -2.69 -19.66 -16.00
CA GLY A 145 -1.92 -20.42 -16.98
C GLY A 145 -2.11 -21.93 -16.82
N PRO A 146 -1.57 -22.74 -17.75
CA PRO A 146 -1.57 -24.19 -17.60
C PRO A 146 -0.72 -24.56 -16.36
N GLY A 147 -1.31 -25.29 -15.41
CA GLY A 147 -0.61 -25.77 -14.22
C GLY A 147 0.61 -26.61 -14.63
N GLY A 148 1.78 -26.29 -14.06
CA GLY A 148 2.97 -27.12 -14.24
C GLY A 148 2.74 -28.49 -13.61
N LYS A 149 3.27 -29.55 -14.21
CA LYS A 149 3.32 -30.86 -13.54
C LYS A 149 4.20 -30.71 -12.29
N GLU A 150 3.65 -31.04 -11.12
CA GLU A 150 4.45 -31.26 -9.91
C GLU A 150 5.59 -32.23 -10.28
N LYS A 151 6.82 -31.84 -9.93
CA LYS A 151 8.00 -32.69 -10.07
C LYS A 151 8.18 -33.50 -8.80
#